data_AF-A0A0B5ANA0-F1
#
_entry.id   AF-A0A0B5ANA0-F1
#
_cell.length_a   1.000
_cell.length_b   1.000
_cell.length_c   1.000
_cell.angle_alpha   90.00
_cell.angle_beta   90.00
_cell.angle_gamma   90.00
#
_symmetry.space_group_name_H-M   'P 1'
#
loop_
_entity.id
_entity.type
_entity.pdbx_description
1 polymer ?
#
loop_
_entity_poly.entity_id
_entity_poly.type
_entity_poly.pdbx_seq_one_letter_code
_entity_poly.pdbx_strand_id
1 'polypeptide(L)'
;MNREFHEGNMVWIVFSIITFLSSILFAFIGPNLLHYLFFSYGDIILIQTPIISNVLFAIFGLLLSLFFFMMYKEGKTYKATGFGALILSVLILVISVTNYSVLREEKIIHNGLLSVTSTEYQWSDIESAVMIRANDDVEHETFIFNMSNGENLEFIRNEHMISAFPKIDGMLQVNGVRYTSEERE
;
A
#
# COMPACT_ATOMS: atom_id res chain seq x y z
N MET A 1 11.51 20.08 -41.95
CA MET A 1 11.78 18.63 -41.92
C MET A 1 10.53 17.96 -41.35
N ASN A 2 9.61 17.58 -42.23
CA ASN A 2 8.35 16.96 -41.83
C ASN A 2 8.65 15.56 -41.31
N ARG A 3 8.44 15.33 -40.01
CA ARG A 3 8.44 13.97 -39.47
C ARG A 3 7.19 13.30 -40.02
N GLU A 4 7.39 12.41 -40.98
CA GLU A 4 6.35 11.47 -41.37
C GLU A 4 5.93 10.71 -40.12
N PHE A 5 4.66 10.85 -39.77
CA PHE A 5 4.07 10.12 -38.67
C PHE A 5 3.97 8.65 -39.07
N HIS A 6 4.98 7.84 -38.75
CA HIS A 6 4.85 6.39 -38.82
C HIS A 6 3.88 5.92 -37.73
N GLU A 7 2.81 5.23 -38.13
CA GLU A 7 1.72 4.77 -37.25
C GLU A 7 2.23 4.03 -36.00
N GLY A 8 3.32 3.26 -36.10
CA GLY A 8 3.94 2.55 -34.99
C GLY A 8 4.47 3.44 -33.86
N ASN A 9 4.83 4.70 -34.16
CA ASN A 9 5.30 5.64 -33.13
C ASN A 9 4.12 6.26 -32.36
N MET A 10 2.95 6.44 -33.00
CA MET A 10 1.78 7.00 -32.31
C MET A 10 1.24 6.10 -31.21
N VAL A 11 1.36 4.77 -31.35
CA VAL A 11 0.89 3.79 -30.35
C VAL A 11 1.52 4.05 -28.99
N TRP A 12 2.80 4.42 -28.93
CA TRP A 12 3.50 4.74 -27.68
C TRP A 12 2.93 5.96 -26.97
N ILE A 13 2.54 6.99 -27.72
CA ILE A 13 1.88 8.17 -27.16
C ILE A 13 0.50 7.78 -26.60
N VAL A 14 -0.26 6.98 -27.36
CA VAL A 14 -1.58 6.51 -26.92
C VAL A 14 -1.46 5.72 -25.61
N PHE A 15 -0.53 4.78 -25.52
CA PHE A 15 -0.28 4.04 -24.29
C PHE A 15 0.18 4.94 -23.14
N SER A 16 1.03 5.93 -23.40
CA SER A 16 1.44 6.89 -22.37
C SER A 16 0.25 7.65 -21.77
N ILE A 17 -0.64 8.18 -22.62
CA ILE A 17 -1.83 8.92 -22.18
C ILE A 17 -2.80 8.00 -21.44
N ILE A 18 -3.14 6.84 -22.00
CA ILE A 18 -4.06 5.89 -21.36
C ILE A 18 -3.50 5.45 -20.01
N THR A 19 -2.22 5.08 -19.95
CA THR A 19 -1.57 4.66 -18.70
C THR A 19 -1.57 5.77 -17.67
N PHE A 20 -1.30 7.02 -18.06
CA PHE A 20 -1.34 8.16 -17.17
C PHE A 20 -2.74 8.34 -16.56
N LEU A 21 -3.78 8.41 -17.40
CA LEU A 21 -5.16 8.60 -16.95
C LEU A 21 -5.65 7.43 -16.09
N SER A 22 -5.38 6.19 -16.54
CA SER A 22 -5.71 4.98 -15.77
C SER A 22 -4.98 4.95 -14.44
N SER A 23 -3.70 5.37 -14.39
CA SER A 23 -2.93 5.35 -13.15
C SER A 23 -3.46 6.30 -12.09
N ILE A 24 -3.97 7.48 -12.49
CA ILE A 24 -4.62 8.40 -11.56
C ILE A 24 -5.83 7.74 -10.93
N LEU A 25 -6.68 7.07 -11.73
CA LEU A 25 -7.85 6.37 -11.23
C LEU A 25 -7.46 5.20 -10.32
N PHE A 26 -6.54 4.35 -10.78
CA PHE A 26 -6.11 3.16 -10.05
C PHE A 26 -5.21 3.49 -8.84
N ALA A 27 -4.63 4.68 -8.73
CA ALA A 27 -3.90 5.07 -7.53
C ALA A 27 -4.79 5.03 -6.27
N PHE A 28 -6.07 5.35 -6.40
CA PHE A 28 -7.00 5.38 -5.27
C PHE A 28 -7.46 3.98 -4.81
N ILE A 29 -7.51 3.01 -5.74
CA ILE A 29 -8.16 1.71 -5.49
C ILE A 29 -7.26 0.49 -5.75
N GLY A 30 -6.18 0.65 -6.51
CA GLY A 30 -5.37 -0.43 -7.07
C GLY A 30 -4.71 -1.28 -6.00
N PRO A 31 -3.89 -0.70 -5.10
CA PRO A 31 -3.27 -1.47 -4.01
C PRO A 31 -4.30 -2.15 -3.11
N ASN A 32 -5.36 -1.43 -2.73
CA ASN A 32 -6.47 -1.99 -1.95
C ASN A 32 -7.11 -3.22 -2.63
N LEU A 33 -7.40 -3.11 -3.92
CA LEU A 33 -8.00 -4.19 -4.70
C LEU A 33 -7.06 -5.40 -4.78
N LEU A 34 -5.76 -5.17 -5.01
CA LEU A 34 -4.76 -6.24 -5.06
C LEU A 34 -4.63 -6.95 -3.70
N HIS A 35 -4.53 -6.22 -2.60
CA HIS A 35 -4.48 -6.83 -1.26
C HIS A 35 -5.76 -7.60 -0.95
N TYR A 36 -6.93 -7.06 -1.32
CA TYR A 36 -8.19 -7.79 -1.17
C TYR A 36 -8.19 -9.08 -2.00
N LEU A 37 -7.75 -9.05 -3.26
CA LEU A 37 -7.68 -10.25 -4.09
C LEU A 37 -6.71 -11.30 -3.53
N PHE A 38 -5.55 -10.88 -3.00
CA PHE A 38 -4.56 -11.80 -2.44
C PHE A 38 -4.96 -12.38 -1.10
N PHE A 39 -5.66 -11.61 -0.27
CA PHE A 39 -5.91 -12.00 1.11
C PHE A 39 -7.36 -12.32 1.44
N SER A 40 -8.34 -12.14 0.54
CA SER A 40 -9.80 -12.32 0.76
C SER A 40 -10.24 -13.73 1.17
N TYR A 41 -9.37 -14.74 1.12
CA TYR A 41 -9.71 -16.10 1.55
C TYR A 41 -9.31 -16.38 3.01
N GLY A 42 -10.16 -17.13 3.72
CA GLY A 42 -9.95 -17.59 5.11
C GLY A 42 -10.48 -16.62 6.18
N ASP A 43 -10.04 -16.81 7.41
CA ASP A 43 -10.58 -16.14 8.60
C ASP A 43 -9.98 -14.74 8.82
N ILE A 44 -10.24 -13.85 7.87
CA ILE A 44 -9.75 -12.46 7.89
C ILE A 44 -10.61 -11.61 8.79
N ILE A 45 -9.96 -10.77 9.57
CA ILE A 45 -10.59 -9.74 10.40
C ILE A 45 -10.51 -8.39 9.69
N LEU A 46 -9.31 -8.01 9.24
CA LEU A 46 -9.04 -6.73 8.59
C LEU A 46 -7.90 -6.86 7.60
N ILE A 47 -8.02 -6.17 6.46
CA ILE A 47 -6.91 -5.90 5.55
C ILE A 47 -6.72 -4.38 5.56
N GLN A 48 -5.52 -3.94 5.91
CA GLN A 48 -5.15 -2.54 5.88
C GLN A 48 -4.04 -2.32 4.86
N THR A 49 -4.35 -1.46 3.88
CA THR A 49 -3.37 -0.93 2.94
C THR A 49 -2.97 0.47 3.39
N PRO A 50 -1.71 0.71 3.73
CA PRO A 50 -1.25 2.06 4.07
C PRO A 50 -1.43 3.03 2.89
N ILE A 51 -1.73 4.31 3.19
CA ILE A 51 -1.93 5.35 2.17
C ILE A 51 -0.69 5.50 1.26
N ILE A 52 0.51 5.30 1.82
CA ILE A 52 1.75 5.36 1.04
C ILE A 52 1.77 4.33 -0.11
N SER A 53 1.09 3.18 0.02
CA SER A 53 0.98 2.20 -1.06
C SER A 53 0.25 2.77 -2.27
N ASN A 54 -0.81 3.57 -2.05
CA ASN A 54 -1.56 4.28 -3.10
C ASN A 54 -0.70 5.34 -3.79
N VAL A 55 0.08 6.10 -3.02
CA VAL A 55 1.02 7.10 -3.55
C VAL A 55 2.09 6.42 -4.41
N LEU A 56 2.68 5.32 -3.94
CA LEU A 56 3.66 4.56 -4.71
C LEU A 56 3.05 3.99 -6.00
N PHE A 57 1.81 3.54 -5.97
CA PHE A 57 1.11 3.07 -7.17
C PHE A 57 0.92 4.19 -8.20
N ALA A 58 0.60 5.41 -7.76
CA ALA A 58 0.54 6.59 -8.63
C ALA A 58 1.90 6.88 -9.28
N ILE A 59 2.99 6.82 -8.49
CA ILE A 59 4.36 7.02 -8.98
C ILE A 59 4.73 5.94 -10.00
N PHE A 60 4.39 4.67 -9.74
CA PHE A 60 4.54 3.58 -10.71
C PHE A 60 3.89 3.93 -12.05
N GLY A 61 2.64 4.37 -12.03
CA GLY A 61 1.90 4.70 -13.25
C GLY A 61 2.47 5.90 -14.00
N LEU A 62 2.95 6.92 -13.28
CA LEU A 62 3.65 8.06 -13.87
C LEU A 62 4.94 7.61 -14.58
N LEU A 63 5.77 6.80 -13.91
CA LEU A 63 7.00 6.28 -14.50
C LEU A 63 6.75 5.36 -15.68
N LEU A 64 5.70 4.54 -15.62
CA LEU A 64 5.30 3.68 -16.73
C LEU A 64 4.79 4.49 -17.92
N SER A 65 4.02 5.55 -17.68
CA SER A 65 3.61 6.50 -18.71
C SER A 65 4.81 7.22 -19.33
N LEU A 66 5.81 7.60 -18.51
CA LEU A 66 7.06 8.20 -18.97
C LEU A 66 7.86 7.22 -19.83
N PHE A 67 7.92 5.92 -19.46
CA PHE A 67 8.53 4.90 -20.30
C PHE A 67 7.90 4.89 -21.70
N PHE A 68 6.57 4.82 -21.80
CA PHE A 68 5.88 4.84 -23.09
C PHE A 68 6.15 6.13 -23.86
N PHE A 69 6.12 7.28 -23.20
CA PHE A 69 6.43 8.57 -23.85
C PHE A 69 7.87 8.61 -24.40
N MET A 70 8.83 8.04 -23.68
CA MET A 70 10.23 8.02 -24.12
C MET A 70 10.45 7.06 -25.29
N MET A 71 9.68 5.98 -25.38
CA MET A 71 9.74 5.03 -26.51
C MET A 71 9.23 5.63 -27.82
N TYR A 72 8.40 6.68 -27.77
CA TYR A 72 8.01 7.45 -28.96
C TYR A 72 9.20 8.16 -29.62
N LYS A 73 10.20 8.62 -28.84
CA LYS A 73 11.34 9.35 -29.39
C LYS A 73 12.39 8.41 -29.96
N GLU A 74 12.87 8.73 -31.16
CA GLU A 74 14.01 8.05 -31.74
C GLU A 74 15.31 8.51 -31.09
N GLY A 75 16.17 7.54 -30.73
CA GLY A 75 17.48 7.78 -30.13
C GLY A 75 17.81 6.78 -29.03
N LYS A 76 19.06 6.29 -29.03
CA LYS A 76 19.54 5.30 -28.04
C LYS A 76 19.42 5.82 -26.60
N THR A 77 19.67 7.11 -26.40
CA THR A 77 19.57 7.77 -25.10
C THR A 77 18.12 7.77 -24.58
N TYR A 78 17.15 8.17 -25.41
CA TYR A 78 15.73 8.16 -25.02
C TYR A 78 15.24 6.76 -24.67
N LYS A 79 15.61 5.76 -25.48
CA LYS A 79 15.28 4.35 -25.19
C LYS A 79 15.92 3.88 -23.90
N ALA A 80 17.20 4.19 -23.66
CA ALA A 80 17.89 3.82 -22.43
C ALA A 80 17.24 4.45 -21.18
N THR A 81 16.90 5.74 -21.24
CA THR A 81 16.18 6.42 -20.15
C THR A 81 14.78 5.84 -19.95
N GLY A 82 14.05 5.52 -21.03
CA GLY A 82 12.76 4.84 -20.96
C GLY A 82 12.87 3.49 -20.25
N PHE A 83 13.84 2.65 -20.63
CA PHE A 83 14.09 1.37 -19.95
C PHE A 83 14.44 1.57 -18.46
N GLY A 84 15.22 2.60 -18.12
CA GLY A 84 15.46 2.96 -16.72
C GLY A 84 14.18 3.29 -15.96
N ALA A 85 13.28 4.08 -16.57
CA ALA A 85 11.98 4.40 -15.98
C ALA A 85 11.09 3.15 -15.81
N LEU A 86 11.12 2.20 -16.75
CA LEU A 86 10.40 0.93 -16.64
C LEU A 86 10.92 0.07 -15.49
N ILE A 87 12.25 -0.06 -15.34
CA ILE A 87 12.83 -0.83 -14.24
C ILE A 87 12.43 -0.21 -12.90
N LEU A 88 12.55 1.12 -12.78
CA LEU A 88 12.17 1.82 -11.56
C LEU A 88 10.68 1.71 -11.27
N SER A 89 9.82 1.76 -12.30
CA SER A 89 8.37 1.62 -12.11
C SER A 89 8.01 0.24 -11.57
N VAL A 90 8.64 -0.83 -12.07
CA VAL A 90 8.43 -2.19 -11.56
C VAL A 90 8.87 -2.32 -10.10
N LEU A 91 10.03 -1.75 -9.73
CA LEU A 91 10.48 -1.76 -8.33
C LEU A 91 9.50 -1.04 -7.40
N ILE A 92 9.00 0.11 -7.82
CA ILE A 92 8.02 0.89 -7.05
C ILE A 92 6.68 0.15 -6.95
N LEU A 93 6.24 -0.53 -8.01
CA LEU A 93 5.04 -1.37 -7.99
C LEU A 93 5.17 -2.50 -6.97
N VAL A 94 6.33 -3.18 -6.93
CA VAL A 94 6.58 -4.23 -5.94
C VAL A 94 6.45 -3.66 -4.53
N ILE A 95 7.14 -2.54 -4.22
CA ILE A 95 7.08 -1.91 -2.89
C ILE A 95 5.65 -1.47 -2.54
N SER A 96 4.89 -0.95 -3.51
CA SER A 96 3.48 -0.55 -3.33
C SER A 96 2.60 -1.72 -2.91
N VAL A 97 2.75 -2.87 -3.56
CA VAL A 97 1.89 -4.05 -3.37
C VAL A 97 2.38 -4.97 -2.25
N THR A 98 3.64 -4.83 -1.81
CA THR A 98 4.14 -5.57 -0.66
C THR A 98 3.89 -4.86 0.66
N ASN A 99 3.46 -3.60 0.67
CA ASN A 99 3.23 -2.85 1.90
C ASN A 99 1.77 -2.97 2.37
N TYR A 100 1.54 -3.82 3.38
CA TYR A 100 0.21 -4.15 3.90
C TYR A 100 0.27 -4.69 5.35
N SER A 101 -0.88 -4.65 6.02
CA SER A 101 -1.14 -5.38 7.27
C SER A 101 -2.43 -6.17 7.16
N VAL A 102 -2.42 -7.44 7.57
CA VAL A 102 -3.60 -8.32 7.58
C VAL A 102 -3.78 -8.89 8.98
N LEU A 103 -4.94 -8.63 9.58
CA LEU A 103 -5.36 -9.26 10.83
C LEU A 103 -6.21 -10.49 10.50
N ARG A 104 -5.82 -11.66 11.00
CA ARG A 104 -6.59 -12.92 10.92
C ARG A 104 -6.89 -13.42 12.33
N GLU A 105 -7.80 -14.37 12.46
CA GLU A 105 -8.11 -14.98 13.76
C GLU A 105 -6.89 -15.63 14.41
N GLU A 106 -6.10 -16.34 13.62
CA GLU A 106 -4.96 -17.12 14.10
C GLU A 106 -3.66 -16.30 14.23
N LYS A 107 -3.49 -15.25 13.42
CA LYS A 107 -2.23 -14.51 13.31
C LYS A 107 -2.41 -13.12 12.70
N ILE A 108 -1.37 -12.31 12.84
CA ILE A 108 -1.23 -10.99 12.23
C ILE A 108 -0.08 -11.06 11.23
N ILE A 109 -0.33 -10.65 9.99
CA ILE A 109 0.70 -10.61 8.94
C ILE A 109 0.99 -9.14 8.66
N HIS A 110 2.22 -8.71 8.86
CA HIS A 110 2.64 -7.36 8.57
C HIS A 110 3.79 -7.36 7.58
N ASN A 111 3.72 -6.48 6.59
CA ASN A 111 4.84 -6.21 5.72
C ASN A 111 5.00 -4.70 5.56
N GLY A 112 6.00 -4.16 6.24
CA GLY A 112 6.27 -2.73 6.29
C GLY A 112 6.87 -2.18 5.00
N LEU A 113 7.00 -0.86 4.94
CA LEU A 113 7.57 -0.15 3.80
C LEU A 113 9.04 -0.58 3.61
N LEU A 114 9.37 -1.10 2.43
CA LEU A 114 10.69 -1.65 2.06
C LEU A 114 11.05 -3.02 2.68
N SER A 115 10.17 -3.64 3.45
CA SER A 115 10.43 -5.01 3.91
C SER A 115 10.31 -6.01 2.75
N VAL A 116 11.28 -6.90 2.65
CA VAL A 116 11.37 -7.93 1.60
C VAL A 116 10.50 -9.14 1.94
N THR A 117 10.28 -9.37 3.24
CA THR A 117 9.54 -10.51 3.76
C THR A 117 8.46 -10.04 4.72
N SER A 118 7.28 -10.64 4.64
CA SER A 118 6.24 -10.42 5.65
C SER A 118 6.66 -11.04 6.98
N THR A 119 6.45 -10.31 8.06
CA THR A 119 6.55 -10.81 9.43
C THR A 119 5.19 -11.34 9.86
N GLU A 120 5.19 -12.54 10.44
CA GLU A 120 4.00 -13.13 11.06
C GLU A 120 4.11 -12.99 12.57
N TYR A 121 3.03 -12.50 13.18
CA TYR A 121 2.88 -12.27 14.60
C TYR A 121 1.71 -13.08 15.13
N GLN A 122 1.81 -13.58 16.35
CA GLN A 122 0.69 -14.14 17.09
C GLN A 122 -0.01 -13.04 17.90
N TRP A 123 -1.29 -13.24 18.22
CA TRP A 123 -2.01 -12.32 19.10
C TRP A 123 -1.39 -12.23 20.51
N SER A 124 -0.72 -13.28 20.95
CA SER A 124 0.05 -13.33 22.20
C SER A 124 1.31 -12.47 22.19
N ASP A 125 1.79 -12.06 21.00
CA ASP A 125 3.00 -11.24 20.86
C ASP A 125 2.71 -9.75 21.09
N ILE A 126 1.45 -9.38 21.31
CA ILE A 126 1.04 -8.01 21.63
C ILE A 126 1.26 -7.78 23.13
N GLU A 127 2.15 -6.86 23.48
CA GLU A 127 2.36 -6.48 24.89
C GLU A 127 1.32 -5.47 25.37
N SER A 128 0.99 -4.52 24.52
CA SER A 128 -0.02 -3.50 24.81
C SER A 128 -0.69 -3.00 23.54
N ALA A 129 -1.91 -2.48 23.68
CA ALA A 129 -2.64 -1.84 22.60
C ALA A 129 -3.05 -0.43 23.04
N VAL A 130 -2.87 0.56 22.18
CA VAL A 130 -3.19 1.97 22.49
C VAL A 130 -4.10 2.52 21.40
N MET A 131 -5.19 3.16 21.80
CA MET A 131 -6.03 3.95 20.91
C MET A 131 -5.66 5.42 21.08
N ILE A 132 -4.97 5.96 20.09
CA ILE A 132 -4.67 7.39 19.99
C ILE A 132 -5.90 8.08 19.41
N ARG A 133 -6.46 9.03 20.15
CA ARG A 133 -7.57 9.86 19.66
C ARG A 133 -7.09 10.89 18.66
N ALA A 134 -7.96 11.23 17.72
CA ALA A 134 -7.70 12.34 16.82
C ALA A 134 -7.59 13.64 17.62
N ASN A 135 -6.58 14.44 17.32
CA ASN A 135 -6.31 15.76 17.89
C ASN A 135 -5.83 16.70 16.78
N ASP A 136 -5.34 17.89 17.12
CA ASP A 136 -4.86 18.86 16.12
C ASP A 136 -3.65 18.34 15.31
N ASP A 137 -2.91 17.35 15.81
CA ASP A 137 -1.72 16.76 15.17
C ASP A 137 -1.98 15.38 14.51
N VAL A 138 -3.08 14.72 14.87
CA VAL A 138 -3.46 13.38 14.43
C VAL A 138 -4.86 13.46 13.83
N GLU A 139 -4.92 13.51 12.51
CA GLU A 139 -6.17 13.69 11.75
C GLU A 139 -7.19 12.55 11.97
N HIS A 140 -6.71 11.36 12.32
CA HIS A 140 -7.53 10.15 12.45
C HIS A 140 -7.18 9.35 13.70
N GLU A 141 -8.21 8.86 14.40
CA GLU A 141 -8.00 7.92 15.50
C GLU A 141 -7.20 6.71 15.01
N THR A 142 -6.12 6.39 15.72
CA THR A 142 -5.17 5.35 15.31
C THR A 142 -5.01 4.35 16.43
N PHE A 143 -5.15 3.08 16.10
CA PHE A 143 -4.99 1.97 17.02
C PHE A 143 -3.62 1.34 16.82
N ILE A 144 -2.83 1.28 17.87
CA ILE A 144 -1.43 0.83 17.81
C ILE A 144 -1.30 -0.46 18.61
N PHE A 145 -0.74 -1.50 17.98
CA PHE A 145 -0.24 -2.66 18.69
C PHE A 145 1.25 -2.51 18.95
N ASN A 146 1.63 -2.47 20.22
CA ASN A 146 3.02 -2.53 20.63
C ASN A 146 3.37 -4.02 20.79
N MET A 147 4.19 -4.51 19.87
CA MET A 147 4.62 -5.91 19.81
C MET A 147 5.78 -6.15 20.78
N SER A 148 5.95 -7.38 21.24
CA SER A 148 7.00 -7.75 22.20
C SER A 148 8.43 -7.65 21.67
N ASN A 149 8.58 -7.53 20.35
CA ASN A 149 9.86 -7.26 19.71
C ASN A 149 10.19 -5.75 19.61
N GLY A 150 9.31 -4.88 20.12
CA GLY A 150 9.45 -3.42 20.06
C GLY A 150 8.96 -2.79 18.76
N GLU A 151 8.35 -3.55 17.85
CA GLU A 151 7.68 -2.99 16.67
C GLU A 151 6.27 -2.48 17.02
N ASN A 152 5.88 -1.37 16.39
CA ASN A 152 4.55 -0.80 16.54
C ASN A 152 3.76 -0.96 15.24
N LEU A 153 2.61 -1.64 15.31
CA LEU A 153 1.71 -1.82 14.18
C LEU A 153 0.56 -0.83 14.29
N GLU A 154 0.51 0.13 13.36
CA GLU A 154 -0.49 1.20 13.37
C GLU A 154 -1.68 0.88 12.46
N PHE A 155 -2.89 1.02 13.00
CA PHE A 155 -4.14 0.77 12.32
C PHE A 155 -5.04 2.00 12.36
N ILE A 156 -5.32 2.58 11.19
CA ILE A 156 -6.19 3.76 11.10
C ILE A 156 -7.63 3.29 11.37
N ARG A 157 -8.33 3.97 12.29
CA ARG A 157 -9.71 3.66 12.65
C ARG A 157 -10.69 4.17 11.58
N ASN A 158 -10.74 3.46 10.46
CA ASN A 158 -11.73 3.65 9.40
C ASN A 158 -12.99 2.77 9.63
N GLU A 159 -13.98 2.86 8.74
CA GLU A 159 -15.23 2.08 8.84
C GLU A 159 -14.97 0.56 8.91
N HIS A 160 -13.98 0.07 8.18
CA HIS A 160 -13.60 -1.36 8.21
C HIS A 160 -13.01 -1.74 9.57
N MET A 161 -12.13 -0.92 10.15
CA MET A 161 -11.60 -1.14 11.49
C MET A 161 -12.70 -1.07 12.55
N ILE A 162 -13.65 -0.12 12.46
CA ILE A 162 -14.78 0.01 13.40
C ILE A 162 -15.64 -1.25 13.40
N SER A 163 -15.95 -1.79 12.23
CA SER A 163 -16.75 -3.02 12.11
C SER A 163 -15.98 -4.27 12.57
N ALA A 164 -14.66 -4.31 12.37
CA ALA A 164 -13.79 -5.37 12.85
C ALA A 164 -13.45 -5.27 14.36
N PHE A 165 -13.59 -4.09 14.95
CA PHE A 165 -13.11 -3.79 16.30
C PHE A 165 -13.62 -4.74 17.39
N PRO A 166 -14.91 -5.14 17.44
CA PRO A 166 -15.38 -6.07 18.48
C PRO A 166 -14.63 -7.41 18.47
N LYS A 167 -14.25 -7.89 17.28
CA LYS A 167 -13.49 -9.13 17.13
C LYS A 167 -12.04 -8.95 17.54
N ILE A 168 -11.44 -7.80 17.18
CA ILE A 168 -10.07 -7.43 17.59
C ILE A 168 -9.98 -7.31 19.11
N ASP A 169 -10.91 -6.59 19.75
CA ASP A 169 -10.99 -6.46 21.21
C ASP A 169 -11.16 -7.83 21.89
N GLY A 170 -12.01 -8.71 21.33
CA GLY A 170 -12.13 -10.09 21.80
C GLY A 170 -10.79 -10.86 21.74
N MET A 171 -10.04 -10.74 20.65
CA MET A 171 -8.72 -11.38 20.51
C MET A 171 -7.70 -10.84 21.50
N LEU A 172 -7.68 -9.53 21.74
CA LEU A 172 -6.81 -8.91 22.75
C LEU A 172 -7.14 -9.43 24.15
N GLN A 173 -8.42 -9.45 24.52
CA GLN A 173 -8.87 -9.88 25.84
C GLN A 173 -8.57 -11.37 26.12
N VAL A 174 -8.74 -12.25 25.13
CA VAL A 174 -8.37 -13.67 25.24
C VAL A 174 -6.88 -13.86 25.52
N ASN A 175 -6.04 -12.96 25.01
CA ASN A 175 -4.60 -12.95 25.25
C ASN A 175 -4.19 -12.08 26.46
N GLY A 176 -5.16 -11.62 27.26
CA GLY A 176 -4.90 -10.85 28.48
C GLY A 176 -4.48 -9.39 28.24
N VAL A 177 -4.59 -8.90 27.00
CA VAL A 177 -4.27 -7.52 26.63
C VAL A 177 -5.53 -6.67 26.74
N ARG A 178 -5.42 -5.53 27.43
CA ARG A 178 -6.46 -4.49 27.44
C ARG A 178 -5.90 -3.25 26.76
N TYR A 179 -6.69 -2.66 25.86
CA TYR A 179 -6.26 -1.42 25.22
C TYR A 179 -6.46 -0.21 26.15
N THR A 180 -5.55 0.76 26.08
CA THR A 180 -5.69 2.08 26.72
C THR A 180 -6.10 3.11 25.68
N SER A 181 -6.75 4.20 26.11
CA SER A 181 -7.03 5.35 25.24
C SER A 181 -6.13 6.49 25.68
N GLU A 182 -5.37 7.05 24.74
CA GLU A 182 -4.44 8.14 24.99
C GLU A 182 -4.75 9.32 24.06
N GLU A 183 -4.53 10.52 24.57
CA GLU A 183 -4.42 11.74 23.76
C GLU A 183 -2.93 11.96 23.56
N ARG A 184 -2.48 12.07 22.30
CA ARG A 184 -1.08 12.40 22.02
C ARG A 184 -0.89 13.87 22.39
N GLU A 185 0.00 14.17 23.33
CA GLU A 185 0.38 15.56 23.66
C GLU A 185 1.26 16.20 22.58
#